data_AF-A0A1I5GB64-F1
#
_entry.id   AF-A0A1I5GB64-F1
#
_cell.length_a   1.000
_cell.length_b   1.000
_cell.length_c   1.000
_cell.angle_alpha   90.00
_cell.angle_beta   90.00
_cell.angle_gamma   90.00
#
_symmetry.space_group_name_H-M   'P 1'
#
loop_
_entity.id
_entity.type
_entity.pdbx_description
1 polymer ?
#
loop_
_entity_poly.entity_id
_entity_poly.type
_entity_poly.pdbx_seq_one_letter_code
_entity_poly.pdbx_strand_id
1 'polypeptide(L)'
;MIDSLPGYAGSRPVRVGNLADQQVQLDVFGPVVELVAHLAQATGRVRDVDWQLVTAMASAVSQRWFEPDHGIWEERDVPRHHVYSKVMCWVTLDRAVKIAEAYGREADPSWVPLRDQISQDVVKNGWHPDVQAFTTAYEGSDLDAASLHVGLSGLIDPSDERFQATVTAIEAELRSGSTVYRYRRDDGLPGDEGGFHLCAAWLIESYLLIGRRTEAEELFQQIVDTAGPTGLLSEEYDPIAERSLGNHPQAYSHLGLIRCAQLLSA
;
A
#
# COMPACT_ATOMS: atom_id res chain seq x y z
N MET A 1 -4.34 26.01 12.26
CA MET A 1 -5.09 26.28 11.01
C MET A 1 -4.79 27.71 10.59
N ILE A 2 -4.82 28.00 9.29
CA ILE A 2 -4.58 29.33 8.74
C ILE A 2 -5.89 29.80 8.11
N ASP A 3 -6.76 30.42 8.90
CA ASP A 3 -8.11 30.82 8.45
C ASP A 3 -8.08 31.95 7.40
N SER A 4 -6.95 32.67 7.31
CA SER A 4 -6.76 33.79 6.39
C SER A 4 -6.43 33.37 4.95
N LEU A 5 -6.03 32.12 4.71
CA LEU A 5 -5.65 31.65 3.39
C LEU A 5 -6.74 30.75 2.79
N PRO A 6 -7.20 31.01 1.56
CA PRO A 6 -7.96 30.02 0.82
C PRO A 6 -7.00 28.91 0.33
N GLY A 7 -7.36 27.65 0.53
CA GLY A 7 -6.72 26.55 -0.18
C GLY A 7 -7.03 26.61 -1.68
N TYR A 8 -6.42 25.71 -2.45
CA TYR A 8 -6.73 25.56 -3.88
C TYR A 8 -8.25 25.44 -4.10
N ALA A 9 -8.78 26.13 -5.12
CA ALA A 9 -10.22 26.21 -5.41
C ALA A 9 -11.12 26.62 -4.22
N GLY A 10 -10.58 27.28 -3.19
CA GLY A 10 -11.32 27.68 -2.00
C GLY A 10 -11.43 26.61 -0.92
N SER A 11 -10.70 25.50 -1.03
CA SER A 11 -10.68 24.41 -0.04
C SER A 11 -10.31 24.92 1.36
N ARG A 12 -11.08 24.49 2.36
CA ARG A 12 -10.93 24.89 3.77
C ARG A 12 -11.24 23.71 4.71
N PRO A 13 -10.58 23.65 5.89
CA PRO A 13 -9.59 24.61 6.41
C PRO A 13 -8.17 24.34 5.91
N VAL A 14 -7.35 25.39 5.73
CA VAL A 14 -5.89 25.24 5.55
C VAL A 14 -5.27 24.92 6.90
N ARG A 15 -4.65 23.75 7.05
CA ARG A 15 -4.05 23.30 8.31
C ARG A 15 -2.54 23.53 8.33
N VAL A 16 -1.98 23.66 9.53
CA VAL A 16 -0.53 23.64 9.77
C VAL A 16 -0.24 22.35 10.52
N GLY A 17 0.65 21.53 9.99
CA GLY A 17 0.92 20.18 10.50
C GLY A 17 -0.13 19.14 10.10
N ASN A 18 0.14 17.89 10.44
CA ASN A 18 -0.74 16.75 10.27
C ASN A 18 -1.06 16.12 11.64
N LEU A 19 -2.24 15.54 11.81
CA LEU A 19 -2.65 14.83 13.02
C LEU A 19 -1.97 13.45 13.16
N ALA A 20 -1.32 12.96 12.11
CA ALA A 20 -0.62 11.69 12.08
C ALA A 20 0.51 11.55 13.11
N ASP A 21 1.05 12.66 13.63
CA ASP A 21 2.14 12.64 14.63
C ASP A 21 1.77 11.89 15.92
N GLN A 22 0.48 11.75 16.22
CA GLN A 22 -0.02 11.01 17.40
C GLN A 22 -0.59 9.62 17.08
N GLN A 23 -0.60 9.23 15.80
CA GLN A 23 -1.19 7.98 15.34
C GLN A 23 -0.14 6.87 15.36
N VAL A 24 -0.52 5.72 15.92
CA VAL A 24 0.26 4.49 15.74
C VAL A 24 0.06 4.00 14.31
N GLN A 25 1.17 3.82 13.59
CA GLN A 25 1.22 3.20 12.27
C GLN A 25 2.27 2.10 12.29
N LEU A 26 1.82 0.86 12.16
CA LEU A 26 2.72 -0.30 12.20
C LEU A 26 3.23 -0.67 10.80
N ASP A 27 2.59 -0.15 9.76
CA ASP A 27 2.92 -0.44 8.36
C ASP A 27 4.29 0.12 7.93
N VAL A 28 4.73 1.23 8.54
CA VAL A 28 5.95 1.96 8.15
C VAL A 28 7.22 1.10 8.16
N PHE A 29 7.25 0.03 8.95
CA PHE A 29 8.42 -0.86 9.06
C PHE A 29 8.66 -1.66 7.78
N GLY A 30 7.59 -2.12 7.13
CA GLY A 30 7.66 -3.01 5.96
C GLY A 30 8.43 -2.38 4.79
N PRO A 31 7.99 -1.20 4.28
CA PRO A 31 8.64 -0.54 3.16
C PRO A 31 10.11 -0.19 3.42
N VAL A 32 10.48 0.16 4.65
CA VAL A 32 11.87 0.49 5.02
C VAL A 32 12.76 -0.75 4.93
N VAL A 33 12.32 -1.89 5.49
CA VAL A 33 13.10 -3.13 5.42
C VAL A 33 13.12 -3.70 4.00
N GLU A 34 12.04 -3.56 3.24
CA GLU A 34 12.00 -3.93 1.82
C GLU A 34 12.97 -3.09 0.98
N LEU A 35 13.08 -1.78 1.24
CA LEU A 35 14.10 -0.93 0.62
C LEU A 35 15.51 -1.44 0.93
N VAL A 36 15.79 -1.80 2.18
CA VAL A 36 17.10 -2.38 2.55
C VAL A 36 17.36 -3.69 1.80
N ALA A 37 16.34 -4.55 1.65
CA ALA A 37 16.46 -5.80 0.88
C ALA A 37 16.80 -5.52 -0.59
N HIS A 38 16.12 -4.58 -1.23
CA HIS A 38 16.39 -4.18 -2.61
C HIS A 38 17.78 -3.56 -2.78
N LEU A 39 18.20 -2.67 -1.87
CA LEU A 39 19.54 -2.09 -1.88
C LEU A 39 20.63 -3.15 -1.70
N ALA A 40 20.39 -4.12 -0.81
CA ALA A 40 21.31 -5.23 -0.61
C ALA A 40 21.47 -6.06 -1.89
N GLN A 41 20.35 -6.40 -2.55
CA GLN A 41 20.36 -7.12 -3.82
C GLN A 41 21.09 -6.35 -4.91
N ALA A 42 20.81 -5.04 -5.06
CA ALA A 42 21.42 -4.21 -6.09
C ALA A 42 22.93 -3.99 -5.88
N THR A 43 23.38 -3.96 -4.63
CA THR A 43 24.80 -3.70 -4.29
C THR A 43 25.60 -4.95 -3.96
N GLY A 44 24.94 -6.11 -3.86
CA GLY A 44 25.54 -7.38 -3.45
C GLY A 44 26.02 -7.43 -2.00
N ARG A 45 25.59 -6.48 -1.14
CA ARG A 45 26.03 -6.40 0.27
C ARG A 45 25.03 -5.65 1.14
N VAL A 46 25.04 -5.96 2.44
CA VAL A 46 24.28 -5.23 3.47
C VAL A 46 25.27 -4.50 4.37
N ARG A 47 25.14 -3.19 4.56
CA ARG A 47 25.98 -2.45 5.52
C ARG A 47 25.56 -2.77 6.95
N ASP A 48 26.48 -2.69 7.90
CA ASP A 48 26.15 -2.95 9.31
C ASP A 48 25.07 -2.01 9.84
N VAL A 49 25.08 -0.73 9.42
CA VAL A 49 24.04 0.25 9.78
C VAL A 49 22.66 -0.11 9.22
N ASP A 50 22.61 -0.68 8.02
CA ASP A 50 21.34 -1.12 7.43
C ASP A 50 20.85 -2.37 8.17
N TRP A 51 21.76 -3.28 8.52
CA TRP A 51 21.42 -4.47 9.29
C TRP A 51 20.89 -4.11 10.69
N GLN A 52 21.53 -3.17 11.38
CA GLN A 52 21.05 -2.67 12.67
C GLN A 52 19.65 -2.08 12.57
N LEU A 53 19.36 -1.34 11.49
CA LEU A 53 18.03 -0.81 11.22
C LEU A 53 17.01 -1.95 11.02
N VAL A 54 17.34 -2.95 10.20
CA VAL A 54 16.49 -4.12 9.98
C VAL A 54 16.20 -4.86 11.29
N THR A 55 17.22 -5.12 12.11
CA THR A 55 17.05 -5.76 13.42
C THR A 55 16.16 -4.94 14.35
N ALA A 56 16.32 -3.61 14.39
CA ALA A 56 15.49 -2.73 15.20
C ALA A 56 14.02 -2.75 14.77
N MET A 57 13.74 -2.72 13.46
CA MET A 57 12.38 -2.78 12.93
C MET A 57 11.74 -4.16 13.15
N ALA A 58 12.48 -5.24 12.94
CA ALA A 58 12.01 -6.59 13.26
C ALA A 58 11.68 -6.74 14.75
N SER A 59 12.52 -6.19 15.64
CA SER A 59 12.25 -6.18 17.08
C SER A 59 11.00 -5.38 17.44
N ALA A 60 10.77 -4.23 16.80
CA ALA A 60 9.57 -3.42 16.98
C ALA A 60 8.30 -4.19 16.56
N VAL A 61 8.35 -4.89 15.41
CA VAL A 61 7.26 -5.77 14.96
C VAL A 61 7.01 -6.89 15.98
N SER A 62 8.04 -7.59 16.46
CA SER A 62 7.89 -8.65 17.46
C SER A 62 7.17 -8.18 18.73
N GLN A 63 7.33 -6.92 19.11
CA GLN A 63 6.74 -6.36 20.31
C GLN A 63 5.33 -5.79 20.11
N ARG A 64 4.95 -5.43 18.88
CA ARG A 64 3.78 -4.56 18.65
C ARG A 64 2.84 -5.01 17.55
N TRP A 65 3.17 -6.00 16.75
CA TRP A 65 2.36 -6.39 15.59
C TRP A 65 0.91 -6.78 15.95
N PHE A 66 0.65 -7.18 17.21
CA PHE A 66 -0.68 -7.52 17.71
C PHE A 66 -1.51 -6.29 18.14
N GLU A 67 -0.95 -5.08 18.12
CA GLU A 67 -1.69 -3.84 18.43
C GLU A 67 -2.55 -3.41 17.23
N PRO A 68 -3.74 -2.83 17.45
CA PRO A 68 -4.45 -2.10 16.39
C PRO A 68 -3.73 -0.78 16.05
N ASP A 69 -3.92 -0.27 14.84
CA ASP A 69 -3.27 0.94 14.33
C ASP A 69 -4.23 1.78 13.46
N HIS A 70 -3.74 2.89 12.88
CA HIS A 70 -4.53 3.81 12.04
C HIS A 70 -4.44 3.54 10.53
N GLY A 71 -3.75 2.47 10.13
CA GLY A 71 -3.53 2.13 8.74
C GLY A 71 -2.68 3.14 7.96
N ILE A 72 -2.43 2.83 6.69
CA ILE A 72 -1.63 3.66 5.77
C ILE A 72 -2.32 4.99 5.41
N TRP A 73 -3.65 5.05 5.53
CA TRP A 73 -4.44 6.21 5.17
C TRP A 73 -4.65 7.23 6.30
N GLU A 74 -3.99 7.02 7.46
CA GLU A 74 -4.05 7.95 8.61
C GLU A 74 -5.48 8.21 9.10
N GLU A 75 -6.32 7.17 9.08
CA GLU A 75 -7.74 7.28 9.38
C GLU A 75 -7.96 7.82 10.79
N ARG A 76 -8.95 8.70 10.93
CA ARG A 76 -9.23 9.40 12.19
C ARG A 76 -10.13 8.62 13.14
N ASP A 77 -10.62 7.49 12.67
CA ASP A 77 -11.43 6.57 13.45
C ASP A 77 -10.60 5.83 14.51
N VAL A 78 -11.29 4.99 15.28
CA VAL A 78 -10.66 4.14 16.28
C VAL A 78 -9.66 3.18 15.61
N PRO A 79 -8.48 2.94 16.21
CA PRO A 79 -7.52 1.98 15.67
C PRO A 79 -8.13 0.60 15.45
N ARG A 80 -7.76 -0.05 14.34
CA ARG A 80 -8.20 -1.41 13.99
C ARG A 80 -7.02 -2.26 13.55
N HIS A 81 -7.25 -3.57 13.40
CA HIS A 81 -6.26 -4.46 12.80
C HIS A 81 -6.32 -4.34 11.27
N HIS A 82 -5.71 -3.30 10.70
CA HIS A 82 -5.67 -3.07 9.26
C HIS A 82 -4.91 -4.17 8.55
N VAL A 83 -5.49 -4.74 7.49
CA VAL A 83 -4.89 -5.85 6.74
C VAL A 83 -3.54 -5.41 6.18
N TYR A 84 -3.47 -4.23 5.56
CA TYR A 84 -2.21 -3.68 5.03
C TYR A 84 -1.11 -3.60 6.09
N SER A 85 -1.42 -3.09 7.29
CA SER A 85 -0.45 -2.97 8.37
C SER A 85 0.07 -4.33 8.85
N LYS A 86 -0.81 -5.34 8.94
CA LYS A 86 -0.38 -6.71 9.29
C LYS A 86 0.47 -7.34 8.19
N VAL A 87 0.14 -7.10 6.92
CA VAL A 87 0.98 -7.50 5.78
C VAL A 87 2.36 -6.84 5.88
N MET A 88 2.45 -5.55 6.20
CA MET A 88 3.74 -4.86 6.32
C MET A 88 4.58 -5.31 7.53
N CYS A 89 3.93 -5.68 8.64
CA CYS A 89 4.58 -6.40 9.74
C CYS A 89 5.18 -7.74 9.27
N TRP A 90 4.43 -8.51 8.47
CA TRP A 90 4.93 -9.74 7.85
C TRP A 90 6.11 -9.47 6.90
N VAL A 91 6.00 -8.48 6.01
CA VAL A 91 7.06 -8.06 5.08
C VAL A 91 8.34 -7.75 5.85
N THR A 92 8.23 -7.00 6.95
CA THR A 92 9.39 -6.66 7.79
C THR A 92 10.18 -7.90 8.20
N LEU A 93 9.51 -8.93 8.74
CA LEU A 93 10.17 -10.16 9.18
C LEU A 93 10.63 -11.03 8.01
N ASP A 94 9.81 -11.16 6.96
CA ASP A 94 10.16 -11.95 5.78
C ASP A 94 11.42 -11.42 5.09
N ARG A 95 11.48 -10.10 4.88
CA ARG A 95 12.66 -9.46 4.29
C ARG A 95 13.86 -9.52 5.23
N ALA A 96 13.68 -9.38 6.54
CA ALA A 96 14.77 -9.53 7.52
C ALA A 96 15.40 -10.94 7.48
N VAL A 97 14.57 -11.99 7.42
CA VAL A 97 15.02 -13.38 7.27
C VAL A 97 15.77 -13.58 5.96
N LYS A 98 15.21 -13.13 4.84
CA LYS A 98 15.84 -13.23 3.51
C LYS A 98 17.19 -12.52 3.45
N ILE A 99 17.29 -11.33 4.04
CA ILE A 99 18.56 -10.60 4.16
C ILE A 99 19.58 -11.41 4.98
N ALA A 100 19.16 -12.00 6.09
CA ALA A 100 20.05 -12.78 6.94
C ALA A 100 20.64 -13.98 6.21
N GLU A 101 19.79 -14.75 5.53
CA GLU A 101 20.16 -15.95 4.78
C GLU A 101 21.08 -15.60 3.59
N ALA A 102 20.73 -14.58 2.81
CA ALA A 102 21.46 -14.23 1.60
C ALA A 102 22.84 -13.61 1.87
N TYR A 103 23.01 -12.90 2.99
CA TYR A 103 24.21 -12.13 3.29
C TYR A 103 24.95 -12.59 4.56
N GLY A 104 24.60 -13.77 5.09
CA GLY A 104 25.28 -14.38 6.24
C GLY A 104 25.18 -13.55 7.52
N ARG A 105 24.04 -12.88 7.75
CA ARG A 105 23.78 -12.19 9.03
C ARG A 105 23.11 -13.16 10.01
N GLU A 106 23.31 -12.91 11.30
CA GLU A 106 22.68 -13.68 12.36
C GLU A 106 21.25 -13.18 12.60
N ALA A 107 20.26 -13.98 12.19
CA ALA A 107 18.84 -13.71 12.46
C ALA A 107 18.47 -14.15 13.88
N ASP A 108 17.54 -13.42 14.50
CA ASP A 108 16.88 -13.90 15.72
C ASP A 108 16.05 -15.16 15.39
N PRO A 109 16.24 -16.29 16.10
CA PRO A 109 15.50 -17.53 15.83
C PRO A 109 13.98 -17.39 15.92
N SER A 110 13.46 -16.37 16.60
CA SER A 110 12.02 -16.11 16.73
C SER A 110 11.38 -15.54 15.46
N TRP A 111 12.16 -14.96 14.54
CA TRP A 111 11.59 -14.25 13.38
C TRP A 111 10.84 -15.16 12.41
N VAL A 112 11.36 -16.36 12.13
CA VAL A 112 10.70 -17.30 11.20
C VAL A 112 9.34 -17.77 11.75
N PRO A 113 9.24 -18.30 12.98
CA PRO A 113 7.94 -18.63 13.57
C PRO A 113 6.98 -17.46 13.63
N LEU A 114 7.47 -16.26 13.98
CA LEU A 114 6.63 -15.07 14.07
C LEU A 114 6.13 -14.61 12.70
N ARG A 115 6.98 -14.61 11.68
CA ARG A 115 6.58 -14.33 10.29
C ARG A 115 5.45 -15.28 9.87
N ASP A 116 5.61 -16.58 10.11
CA ASP A 116 4.62 -17.58 9.72
C ASP A 116 3.32 -17.40 10.52
N GLN A 117 3.39 -17.02 11.79
CA GLN A 117 2.24 -16.67 12.61
C GLN A 117 1.47 -15.47 12.04
N ILE A 118 2.16 -14.38 11.68
CA ILE A 118 1.52 -13.18 11.11
C ILE A 118 0.88 -13.50 9.75
N SER A 119 1.54 -14.29 8.90
CA SER A 119 0.96 -14.73 7.62
C SER A 119 -0.36 -15.49 7.83
N GLN A 120 -0.37 -16.47 8.74
CA GLN A 120 -1.58 -17.23 9.06
C GLN A 120 -2.69 -16.34 9.64
N ASP A 121 -2.33 -15.37 10.49
CA ASP A 121 -3.26 -14.40 11.06
C ASP A 121 -3.93 -13.53 9.97
N VAL A 122 -3.14 -12.96 9.06
CA VAL A 122 -3.65 -12.16 7.92
C VAL A 122 -4.58 -12.99 7.03
N VAL A 123 -4.15 -14.19 6.65
CA VAL A 123 -4.93 -15.06 5.76
C VAL A 123 -6.26 -15.48 6.39
N LYS A 124 -6.28 -15.69 7.71
CA LYS A 124 -7.46 -16.11 8.43
C LYS A 124 -8.43 -14.96 8.70
N ASN A 125 -7.91 -13.83 9.19
CA ASN A 125 -8.74 -12.76 9.75
C ASN A 125 -8.96 -11.60 8.77
N GLY A 126 -8.11 -11.47 7.74
CA GLY A 126 -8.22 -10.43 6.73
C GLY A 126 -9.17 -10.78 5.58
N TRP A 127 -9.51 -12.05 5.37
CA TRP A 127 -10.43 -12.49 4.32
C TRP A 127 -11.88 -12.41 4.78
N HIS A 128 -12.73 -11.76 3.99
CA HIS A 128 -14.16 -11.67 4.27
C HIS A 128 -14.98 -12.46 3.22
N PRO A 129 -15.69 -13.54 3.59
CA PRO A 129 -16.36 -14.41 2.65
C PRO A 129 -17.54 -13.76 1.92
N ASP A 130 -18.28 -12.83 2.55
CA ASP A 130 -19.47 -12.27 1.88
C ASP A 130 -19.13 -11.29 0.76
N VAL A 131 -18.03 -10.53 0.90
CA VAL A 131 -17.54 -9.60 -0.13
C VAL A 131 -16.44 -10.21 -1.01
N GLN A 132 -16.03 -11.46 -0.73
CA GLN A 132 -15.03 -12.22 -1.48
C GLN A 132 -13.72 -11.43 -1.70
N ALA A 133 -13.23 -10.78 -0.64
CA ALA A 133 -12.01 -9.97 -0.70
C ALA A 133 -11.25 -9.96 0.63
N PHE A 134 -9.95 -9.68 0.56
CA PHE A 134 -9.24 -9.10 1.68
C PHE A 134 -9.70 -7.65 1.88
N THR A 135 -10.11 -7.31 3.09
CA THR A 135 -10.78 -6.04 3.41
C THR A 135 -9.84 -5.01 4.05
N THR A 136 -10.33 -3.81 4.35
CA THR A 136 -9.58 -2.74 5.01
C THR A 136 -8.91 -3.21 6.31
N ALA A 137 -9.70 -3.86 7.17
CA ALA A 137 -9.30 -4.31 8.49
C ALA A 137 -10.09 -5.55 8.90
N TYR A 138 -9.56 -6.29 9.87
CA TYR A 138 -10.23 -7.48 10.40
C TYR A 138 -11.66 -7.18 10.86
N GLU A 139 -12.51 -8.20 10.73
CA GLU A 139 -13.93 -8.17 11.09
C GLU A 139 -14.77 -7.13 10.32
N GLY A 140 -14.19 -6.42 9.34
CA GLY A 140 -14.87 -5.48 8.45
C GLY A 140 -15.07 -6.04 7.06
N SER A 141 -16.12 -5.56 6.37
CA SER A 141 -16.43 -5.88 4.98
C SER A 141 -16.01 -4.79 3.99
N ASP A 142 -15.50 -3.65 4.48
CA ASP A 142 -15.09 -2.52 3.64
C ASP A 142 -13.91 -2.93 2.75
N LEU A 143 -13.99 -2.57 1.46
CA LEU A 143 -12.88 -2.77 0.53
C LEU A 143 -11.86 -1.65 0.66
N ASP A 144 -10.60 -2.00 0.45
CA ASP A 144 -9.47 -1.07 0.41
C ASP A 144 -8.48 -1.48 -0.67
N ALA A 145 -8.06 -0.54 -1.52
CA ALA A 145 -7.06 -0.80 -2.55
C ALA A 145 -5.72 -1.29 -1.96
N ALA A 146 -5.38 -0.91 -0.73
CA ALA A 146 -4.18 -1.37 -0.04
C ALA A 146 -4.18 -2.89 0.23
N SER A 147 -5.34 -3.55 0.25
CA SER A 147 -5.41 -5.01 0.45
C SER A 147 -4.83 -5.81 -0.73
N LEU A 148 -4.61 -5.18 -1.90
CA LEU A 148 -3.84 -5.76 -3.01
C LEU A 148 -2.42 -6.18 -2.57
N HIS A 149 -1.86 -5.52 -1.55
CA HIS A 149 -0.55 -5.88 -1.02
C HIS A 149 -0.49 -7.26 -0.38
N VAL A 150 -1.63 -7.89 -0.06
CA VAL A 150 -1.65 -9.30 0.35
C VAL A 150 -1.01 -10.19 -0.72
N GLY A 151 -1.27 -9.95 -2.00
CA GLY A 151 -0.59 -10.65 -3.09
C GLY A 151 0.68 -9.94 -3.57
N LEU A 152 0.68 -8.61 -3.71
CA LEU A 152 1.84 -7.87 -4.25
C LEU A 152 3.11 -8.02 -3.39
N SER A 153 2.95 -8.20 -2.07
CA SER A 153 4.08 -8.43 -1.16
C SER A 153 4.66 -9.85 -1.23
N GLY A 154 3.93 -10.79 -1.84
CA GLY A 154 4.22 -12.21 -1.85
C GLY A 154 3.80 -12.96 -0.58
N LEU A 155 2.86 -12.42 0.21
CA LEU A 155 2.35 -13.10 1.42
C LEU A 155 1.54 -14.35 1.07
N ILE A 156 0.78 -14.31 -0.02
CA ILE A 156 0.11 -15.48 -0.62
C ILE A 156 0.53 -15.67 -2.09
N ASP A 157 0.32 -16.88 -2.59
CA ASP A 157 0.56 -17.21 -3.99
C ASP A 157 -0.40 -16.42 -4.91
N PRO A 158 0.07 -15.85 -6.03
CA PRO A 158 -0.79 -15.19 -7.03
C PRO A 158 -1.95 -16.05 -7.55
N SER A 159 -1.80 -17.38 -7.55
CA SER A 159 -2.85 -18.30 -7.96
C SER A 159 -3.89 -18.57 -6.86
N ASP A 160 -3.73 -18.04 -5.65
CA ASP A 160 -4.73 -18.17 -4.59
C ASP A 160 -6.05 -17.51 -5.03
N GLU A 161 -7.14 -18.28 -5.01
CA GLU A 161 -8.46 -17.83 -5.44
C GLU A 161 -8.92 -16.58 -4.69
N ARG A 162 -8.50 -16.43 -3.41
CA ARG A 162 -8.82 -15.26 -2.60
C ARG A 162 -8.11 -14.00 -3.09
N PHE A 163 -6.87 -14.13 -3.58
CA PHE A 163 -6.18 -12.99 -4.16
C PHE A 163 -6.86 -12.55 -5.46
N GLN A 164 -7.15 -13.49 -6.36
CA GLN A 164 -7.83 -13.20 -7.62
C GLN A 164 -9.20 -12.57 -7.41
N ALA A 165 -9.96 -13.07 -6.43
CA ALA A 165 -11.23 -12.50 -6.03
C ALA A 165 -11.08 -11.07 -5.48
N THR A 166 -10.05 -10.82 -4.66
CA THR A 166 -9.74 -9.47 -4.14
C THR A 166 -9.42 -8.49 -5.27
N VAL A 167 -8.61 -8.88 -6.25
CA VAL A 167 -8.30 -8.05 -7.43
C VAL A 167 -9.58 -7.72 -8.20
N THR A 168 -10.45 -8.71 -8.40
CA THR A 168 -11.73 -8.55 -9.12
C THR A 168 -12.69 -7.63 -8.35
N ALA A 169 -12.79 -7.78 -7.04
CA ALA A 169 -13.64 -6.94 -6.20
C ALA A 169 -13.17 -5.47 -6.19
N ILE A 170 -11.86 -5.24 -6.08
CA ILE A 170 -11.28 -3.89 -6.11
C ILE A 170 -11.45 -3.24 -7.49
N GLU A 171 -11.25 -4.00 -8.57
CA GLU A 171 -11.56 -3.54 -9.93
C GLU A 171 -13.03 -3.13 -10.05
N ALA A 172 -13.98 -3.96 -9.61
CA ALA A 172 -15.40 -3.71 -9.78
C ALA A 172 -15.90 -2.52 -8.94
N GLU A 173 -15.45 -2.42 -7.69
CA GLU A 173 -16.03 -1.50 -6.72
C GLU A 173 -15.23 -0.21 -6.54
N LEU A 174 -13.90 -0.25 -6.73
CA LEU A 174 -13.02 0.89 -6.46
C LEU A 174 -12.41 1.51 -7.72
N ARG A 175 -12.40 0.84 -8.88
CA ARG A 175 -11.93 1.47 -10.12
C ARG A 175 -12.95 2.49 -10.65
N SER A 176 -12.45 3.61 -11.15
CA SER A 176 -13.22 4.58 -11.92
C SER A 176 -12.35 5.20 -13.01
N GLY A 177 -12.62 4.82 -14.26
CA GLY A 177 -11.80 5.20 -15.41
C GLY A 177 -10.33 4.77 -15.23
N SER A 178 -9.44 5.76 -15.32
CA SER A 178 -7.99 5.63 -15.20
C SER A 178 -7.47 5.56 -13.76
N THR A 179 -8.37 5.60 -12.77
CA THR A 179 -8.03 5.73 -11.36
C THR A 179 -8.69 4.65 -10.50
N VAL A 180 -8.18 4.48 -9.28
CA VAL A 180 -8.77 3.57 -8.28
C VAL A 180 -8.90 4.33 -6.96
N TYR A 181 -10.08 4.33 -6.37
CA TYR A 181 -10.32 4.91 -5.05
C TYR A 181 -9.59 4.11 -3.97
N ARG A 182 -9.19 4.77 -2.87
CA ARG A 182 -8.61 4.06 -1.72
C ARG A 182 -9.65 3.12 -1.14
N TYR A 183 -10.86 3.64 -0.96
CA TYR A 183 -12.05 2.95 -0.46
C TYR A 183 -13.31 3.77 -0.83
N ARG A 184 -14.51 3.23 -0.59
CA ARG A 184 -15.78 3.95 -0.78
C ARG A 184 -16.64 3.91 0.49
N ARG A 185 -16.16 4.56 1.55
CA ARG A 185 -16.88 4.75 2.82
C ARG A 185 -16.74 6.19 3.30
N ASP A 186 -17.62 6.60 4.21
CA ASP A 186 -17.52 7.89 4.89
C ASP A 186 -16.38 7.83 5.91
N ASP A 187 -15.32 8.62 5.68
CA ASP A 187 -14.14 8.73 6.55
C ASP A 187 -14.16 10.01 7.42
N GLY A 188 -15.30 10.72 7.42
CA GLY A 188 -15.49 11.97 8.16
C GLY A 188 -14.80 13.19 7.55
N LEU A 189 -14.26 13.10 6.32
CA LEU A 189 -13.74 14.24 5.58
C LEU A 189 -14.81 14.86 4.65
N PRO A 190 -14.85 16.20 4.53
CA PRO A 190 -15.82 16.86 3.65
C PRO A 190 -15.37 16.84 2.18
N GLY A 191 -16.30 16.51 1.29
CA GLY A 191 -16.10 16.52 -0.17
C GLY A 191 -16.08 15.12 -0.77
N ASP A 192 -16.02 15.05 -2.11
CA ASP A 192 -15.82 13.80 -2.84
C ASP A 192 -14.33 13.68 -3.18
N GLU A 193 -13.67 12.59 -2.79
CA GLU A 193 -12.28 12.32 -3.18
C GLU A 193 -12.18 11.97 -4.68
N GLY A 194 -11.01 12.20 -5.27
CA GLY A 194 -10.65 11.63 -6.57
C GLY A 194 -10.16 10.19 -6.44
N GLY A 195 -10.01 9.51 -7.57
CA GLY A 195 -9.30 8.24 -7.56
C GLY A 195 -7.78 8.46 -7.56
N PHE A 196 -7.04 7.53 -6.96
CA PHE A 196 -5.60 7.64 -6.75
C PHE A 196 -4.82 6.95 -7.87
N HIS A 197 -3.79 7.63 -8.39
CA HIS A 197 -2.89 7.02 -9.38
C HIS A 197 -2.07 5.88 -8.78
N LEU A 198 -1.69 5.99 -7.51
CA LEU A 198 -0.94 4.93 -6.81
C LEU A 198 -1.76 3.64 -6.69
N CYS A 199 -3.05 3.75 -6.32
CA CYS A 199 -3.94 2.59 -6.23
C CYS A 199 -4.20 1.97 -7.61
N ALA A 200 -4.30 2.79 -8.66
CA ALA A 200 -4.39 2.29 -10.03
C ALA A 200 -3.12 1.56 -10.46
N ALA A 201 -1.94 2.05 -10.07
CA ALA A 201 -0.68 1.35 -10.29
C ALA A 201 -0.65 -0.01 -9.56
N TRP A 202 -1.08 -0.09 -8.31
CA TRP A 202 -1.19 -1.36 -7.60
C TRP A 202 -2.14 -2.34 -8.30
N LEU A 203 -3.27 -1.86 -8.83
CA LEU A 203 -4.18 -2.70 -9.60
C LEU A 203 -3.54 -3.23 -10.90
N ILE A 204 -2.76 -2.41 -11.61
CA ILE A 204 -1.97 -2.83 -12.78
C ILE A 204 -0.96 -3.92 -12.37
N GLU A 205 -0.19 -3.70 -11.30
CA GLU A 205 0.77 -4.70 -10.81
C GLU A 205 0.05 -6.02 -10.46
N SER A 206 -1.11 -5.93 -9.83
CA SER A 206 -1.92 -7.10 -9.49
C SER A 206 -2.45 -7.82 -10.72
N TYR A 207 -2.93 -7.10 -11.74
CA TYR A 207 -3.32 -7.71 -13.01
C TYR A 207 -2.17 -8.48 -13.65
N LEU A 208 -0.98 -7.90 -13.72
CA LEU A 208 0.20 -8.58 -14.25
C LEU A 208 0.53 -9.84 -13.44
N LEU A 209 0.45 -9.73 -12.12
CA LEU A 209 0.75 -10.83 -11.20
C LEU A 209 -0.22 -12.02 -11.36
N ILE A 210 -1.48 -11.76 -11.72
CA ILE A 210 -2.50 -12.80 -11.98
C ILE A 210 -2.71 -13.12 -13.47
N GLY A 211 -1.81 -12.65 -14.36
CA GLY A 211 -1.82 -12.98 -15.79
C GLY A 211 -2.79 -12.18 -16.66
N ARG A 212 -3.40 -11.12 -16.15
CA ARG A 212 -4.33 -10.21 -16.86
C ARG A 212 -3.60 -9.07 -17.55
N ARG A 213 -2.65 -9.40 -18.43
CA ARG A 213 -1.74 -8.43 -19.04
C ARG A 213 -2.44 -7.38 -19.92
N THR A 214 -3.48 -7.78 -20.66
CA THR A 214 -4.22 -6.86 -21.53
C THR A 214 -4.86 -5.73 -20.69
N GLU A 215 -5.51 -6.08 -19.58
CA GLU A 215 -6.13 -5.10 -18.69
C GLU A 215 -5.11 -4.20 -18.00
N ALA A 216 -3.92 -4.73 -17.68
CA ALA A 216 -2.79 -3.96 -17.19
C ALA A 216 -2.29 -2.92 -18.20
N GLU A 217 -2.11 -3.32 -19.47
CA GLU A 217 -1.67 -2.41 -20.53
C GLU A 217 -2.70 -1.31 -20.82
N GLU A 218 -3.98 -1.66 -20.84
CA GLU A 218 -5.09 -0.69 -21.02
C GLU A 218 -5.15 0.34 -19.89
N LEU A 219 -5.13 -0.11 -18.63
CA LEU A 219 -5.16 0.79 -17.47
C LEU A 219 -3.87 1.63 -17.38
N PHE A 220 -2.71 1.05 -17.72
CA PHE A 220 -1.45 1.79 -17.76
C PHE A 220 -1.50 2.93 -18.78
N GLN A 221 -1.99 2.68 -20.00
CA GLN A 221 -2.14 3.73 -21.00
C GLN A 221 -3.10 4.83 -20.53
N GLN A 222 -4.21 4.46 -19.88
CA GLN A 222 -5.15 5.42 -19.30
C GLN A 222 -4.49 6.32 -18.24
N ILE A 223 -3.59 5.79 -17.39
CA ILE A 223 -2.83 6.61 -16.43
C ILE A 223 -1.86 7.54 -17.18
N VAL A 224 -1.13 7.05 -18.20
CA VAL A 224 -0.21 7.87 -18.99
C VAL A 224 -0.95 9.06 -19.62
N ASP A 225 -2.16 8.85 -20.12
CA ASP A 225 -2.97 9.89 -20.76
C ASP A 225 -3.46 10.97 -19.77
N THR A 226 -3.45 10.69 -18.46
CA THR A 226 -3.73 11.71 -17.43
C THR A 226 -2.55 12.63 -17.15
N ALA A 227 -1.35 12.26 -17.58
CA ALA A 227 -0.19 13.13 -17.45
C ALA A 227 -0.38 14.33 -18.39
N GLY A 228 -0.63 15.50 -17.81
CA GLY A 228 -0.79 16.73 -18.56
C GLY A 228 0.49 17.15 -19.30
N PRO A 229 0.53 18.34 -19.91
CA PRO A 229 1.66 18.82 -20.73
C PRO A 229 3.02 18.87 -20.00
N THR A 230 3.01 18.87 -18.66
CA THR A 230 4.22 18.84 -17.82
C THR A 230 4.79 17.43 -17.65
N GLY A 231 4.05 16.39 -18.01
CA GLY A 231 4.38 14.99 -17.72
C GLY A 231 4.27 14.64 -16.24
N LEU A 232 3.68 15.52 -15.41
CA LEU A 232 3.57 15.33 -13.96
C LEU A 232 2.20 14.80 -13.56
N LEU A 233 2.19 13.79 -12.69
CA LEU A 233 1.00 13.25 -12.06
C LEU A 233 0.72 13.92 -10.70
N SER A 234 -0.55 14.17 -10.43
CA SER A 234 -1.05 14.51 -9.10
C SER A 234 -1.21 13.26 -8.23
N GLU A 235 -1.63 13.47 -6.99
CA GLU A 235 -2.00 12.42 -6.06
C GLU A 235 -3.28 11.71 -6.50
N GLU A 236 -4.30 12.53 -6.75
CA GLU A 236 -5.64 12.13 -7.14
C GLU A 236 -5.97 12.67 -8.53
N TYR A 237 -6.97 12.06 -9.15
CA TYR A 237 -7.56 12.55 -10.39
C TYR A 237 -9.07 12.31 -10.37
N ASP A 238 -9.82 13.32 -10.81
CA ASP A 238 -11.26 13.25 -10.96
C ASP A 238 -11.59 12.63 -12.32
N PRO A 239 -12.11 11.39 -12.38
CA PRO A 239 -12.37 10.71 -13.64
C PRO A 239 -13.60 11.26 -14.37
N ILE A 240 -14.44 12.08 -13.72
CA ILE A 240 -15.63 12.68 -14.34
C ILE A 240 -15.31 14.07 -14.88
N ALA A 241 -14.66 14.91 -14.07
CA ALA A 241 -14.27 16.26 -14.47
C ALA A 241 -12.93 16.31 -15.22
N GLU A 242 -12.26 15.17 -15.36
CA GLU A 242 -10.99 15.00 -16.07
C GLU A 242 -9.91 16.01 -15.63
N ARG A 243 -9.67 16.05 -14.31
CA ARG A 243 -8.72 17.01 -13.73
C ARG A 243 -7.93 16.42 -12.55
N SER A 244 -6.70 16.87 -12.42
CA SER A 244 -5.84 16.59 -11.26
C SER A 244 -6.42 17.17 -9.96
N LEU A 245 -6.35 16.37 -8.89
CA LEU A 245 -6.73 16.70 -7.52
C LEU A 245 -5.60 16.35 -6.55
N GLY A 246 -5.69 16.84 -5.30
CA GLY A 246 -4.71 16.55 -4.27
C GLY A 246 -3.33 17.17 -4.53
N ASN A 247 -2.29 16.57 -3.95
CA ASN A 247 -0.91 17.05 -4.07
C ASN A 247 -0.40 16.99 -5.53
N HIS A 248 0.32 18.02 -5.98
CA HIS A 248 0.89 18.07 -7.33
C HIS A 248 2.26 18.77 -7.38
N PRO A 249 3.32 18.14 -7.94
CA PRO A 249 3.37 16.73 -8.34
C PRO A 249 3.41 15.80 -7.11
N GLN A 250 2.91 14.57 -7.25
CA GLN A 250 2.98 13.59 -6.18
C GLN A 250 3.99 12.47 -6.47
N ALA A 251 4.98 12.33 -5.59
CA ALA A 251 6.12 11.43 -5.81
C ALA A 251 5.70 9.96 -5.96
N TYR A 252 4.78 9.47 -5.12
CA TYR A 252 4.35 8.07 -5.19
C TYR A 252 3.52 7.76 -6.44
N SER A 253 2.82 8.74 -7.03
CA SER A 253 2.08 8.53 -8.27
C SER A 253 3.05 8.25 -9.42
N HIS A 254 4.19 8.96 -9.44
CA HIS A 254 5.26 8.71 -10.38
C HIS A 254 6.00 7.41 -10.10
N LEU A 255 6.18 7.05 -8.82
CA LEU A 255 6.75 5.76 -8.43
C LEU A 255 5.92 4.60 -9.01
N GLY A 256 4.60 4.65 -8.81
CA GLY A 256 3.66 3.65 -9.34
C GLY A 256 3.72 3.56 -10.87
N LEU A 257 3.74 4.70 -11.57
CA LEU A 257 3.87 4.75 -13.02
C LEU A 257 5.19 4.10 -13.51
N ILE A 258 6.32 4.48 -12.91
CA ILE A 258 7.64 3.94 -13.26
C ILE A 258 7.68 2.43 -13.02
N ARG A 259 7.12 1.98 -11.89
CA ARG A 259 7.05 0.57 -11.54
C ARG A 259 6.25 -0.24 -12.55
N CYS A 260 5.07 0.24 -12.94
CA CYS A 260 4.24 -0.39 -13.97
C CYS A 260 4.98 -0.46 -15.31
N ALA A 261 5.64 0.63 -15.72
CA ALA A 261 6.41 0.66 -16.97
C ALA A 261 7.54 -0.39 -16.97
N GLN A 262 8.25 -0.56 -15.84
CA GLN A 262 9.28 -1.59 -15.69
C GLN A 262 8.72 -3.00 -15.81
N LEU A 263 7.59 -3.29 -15.16
CA LEU A 263 6.96 -4.60 -15.18
C LEU A 263 6.38 -4.95 -16.55
N LEU A 264 5.79 -3.99 -17.26
CA LEU A 264 5.26 -4.18 -18.61
C LEU A 264 6.37 -4.33 -19.65
N SER A 265 7.57 -3.82 -19.39
CA SER A 265 8.71 -3.95 -20.30
C SER A 265 9.46 -5.28 -20.17
N ALA A 266 9.17 -6.07 -19.13
CA ALA A 266 9.73 -7.40 -18.91
C ALA A 266 8.98 -8.49 -19.70
#